data_AF-A0A841LZ91-F1
#
_entry.id   AF-A0A841LZ91-F1
#
_cell.length_a   1.000
_cell.length_b   1.000
_cell.length_c   1.000
_cell.angle_alpha   90.00
_cell.angle_beta   90.00
_cell.angle_gamma   90.00
#
_symmetry.space_group_name_H-M   'P 1'
#
loop_
_entity.id
_entity.type
_entity.pdbx_description
1 polymer ?
#
loop_
_entity_poly.entity_id
_entity_poly.type
_entity_poly.pdbx_seq_one_letter_code
_entity_poly.pdbx_strand_id
1 'polypeptide(L)' 'MKVVFLIVKSIVILLLIIDLLFWMMAHASGHIIPSKTNWAFGLSSGGLILVLILLNIVSKKVLR' A
#
# COMPACT_ATOMS: atom_id res chain seq x y z
N MET A 1 -2.76 3.96 22.62
CA MET A 1 -2.69 4.61 21.28
C MET A 1 -1.51 4.13 20.42
N LYS A 2 -0.28 4.05 20.95
CA LYS A 2 0.90 3.59 20.19
C LYS A 2 0.70 2.24 19.49
N VAL A 3 0.11 1.27 20.19
CA VAL A 3 -0.17 -0.07 19.68
C VAL A 3 -1.18 -0.06 18.52
N VAL A 4 -2.23 0.78 18.60
CA VAL A 4 -3.23 0.90 17.53
C VAL A 4 -2.59 1.42 16.24
N PHE A 5 -1.74 2.45 16.33
CA PHE A 5 -0.99 2.94 15.16
C PHE A 5 -0.08 1.87 14.56
N LEU A 6 0.55 1.05 15.41
CA LEU A 6 1.41 -0.05 14.98
C LEU A 6 0.61 -1.12 14.23
N ILE A 7 -0.56 -1.51 14.76
CA ILE A 7 -1.47 -2.47 14.11
C ILE A 7 -1.96 -1.93 12.77
N VAL A 8 -2.47 -0.70 12.72
CA VAL A 8 -2.96 -0.08 11.48
C VAL A 8 -1.84 0.01 10.45
N LYS A 9 -0.65 0.45 10.85
CA LYS A 9 0.52 0.51 9.95
C LYS A 9 0.89 -0.86 9.39
N SER A 10 0.92 -1.89 10.23
CA SER A 10 1.20 -3.26 9.77
C SER A 10 0.16 -3.78 8.78
N ILE A 11 -1.12 -3.49 9.01
CA ILE A 11 -2.20 -3.84 8.07
C ILE A 11 -2.00 -3.14 6.72
N VAL A 12 -1.69 -1.83 6.72
CA VAL A 12 -1.49 -1.09 5.47
C VAL A 12 -0.24 -1.59 4.72
N ILE A 13 0.84 -1.93 5.43
CA ILE A 13 2.04 -2.55 4.83
C ILE A 13 1.68 -3.90 4.20
N LEU A 14 0.91 -4.74 4.91
CA LEU A 14 0.49 -6.04 4.41
C LEU A 14 -0.35 -5.90 3.12
N LEU A 15 -1.30 -4.95 3.11
CA LEU A 15 -2.10 -4.65 1.92
C LEU A 15 -1.22 -4.18 0.74
N LEU A 16 -0.22 -3.33 0.99
CA LEU A 16 0.70 -2.88 -0.05
C LEU A 16 1.53 -4.04 -0.63
N ILE A 17 2.00 -4.95 0.22
CA ILE A 17 2.73 -6.14 -0.24
C ILE A 17 1.83 -7.01 -1.11
N ILE A 18 0.59 -7.27 -0.66
CA ILE A 18 -0.37 -8.06 -1.43
C ILE A 18 -0.66 -7.41 -2.78
N ASP A 19 -0.89 -6.10 -2.82
CA ASP A 19 -1.15 -5.34 -4.05
C ASP A 19 0.01 -5.45 -5.05
N LEU A 20 1.25 -5.25 -4.57
CA LEU A 20 2.46 -5.38 -5.38
C LEU A 20 2.68 -6.82 -5.87
N LEU A 21 2.35 -7.83 -5.06
CA LEU A 21 2.41 -9.24 -5.47
C LEU A 21 1.41 -9.52 -6.59
N PHE A 22 0.16 -9.05 -6.48
CA PHE A 22 -0.83 -9.19 -7.54
C PHE A 22 -0.41 -8.48 -8.83
N TRP A 23 0.12 -7.26 -8.72
CA TRP A 23 0.68 -6.54 -9.86
C TRP A 23 1.80 -7.35 -10.54
N MET A 24 2.74 -7.88 -9.75
CA MET A 24 3.84 -8.70 -10.26
C MET A 24 3.35 -9.99 -10.92
N MET A 25 2.42 -10.73 -10.29
CA MET A 25 1.83 -11.94 -10.86
C MET A 25 1.08 -11.66 -12.16
N ALA A 26 0.34 -10.55 -12.23
CA ALA A 26 -0.34 -10.15 -13.44
C ALA A 26 0.66 -9.93 -14.59
N HIS A 27 1.79 -9.26 -14.32
CA HIS A 27 2.82 -9.00 -15.35
C HIS A 27 3.62 -10.25 -15.70
N ALA A 28 3.87 -11.14 -14.74
CA ALA A 28 4.55 -12.41 -14.96
C ALA A 28 3.69 -13.42 -15.75
N SER A 29 2.37 -13.25 -15.80
CA SER A 29 1.44 -14.17 -16.48
C SER A 29 1.58 -14.20 -18.00
N GLY A 30 2.33 -13.26 -18.60
CA GLY A 30 2.49 -13.12 -20.06
C GLY A 30 1.26 -12.56 -20.78
N HIS A 31 0.16 -12.27 -20.07
CA HIS A 31 -1.03 -11.64 -20.63
C HIS A 31 -0.85 -10.12 -20.73
N ILE A 32 -1.40 -9.52 -21.79
CA ILE A 32 -1.47 -8.07 -21.91
C ILE A 32 -2.44 -7.55 -20.85
N ILE A 33 -1.92 -6.83 -19.87
CA ILE A 33 -2.73 -6.22 -18.83
C ILE A 33 -3.42 -4.97 -19.41
N PRO A 34 -4.75 -4.85 -19.27
CA PRO A 34 -5.46 -3.66 -19.69
C PRO A 34 -4.89 -2.40 -19.02
N SER A 35 -4.76 -1.31 -19.78
CA SER A 35 -4.22 -0.05 -19.27
C SER A 35 -4.97 0.45 -18.02
N LYS A 36 -6.30 0.28 -17.99
CA LYS A 36 -7.14 0.62 -16.84
C LYS A 36 -6.74 -0.14 -15.57
N THR A 37 -6.42 -1.43 -15.69
CA THR A 37 -5.98 -2.27 -14.57
C THR A 37 -4.61 -1.83 -14.08
N ASN A 38 -3.68 -1.50 -14.99
CA ASN A 38 -2.36 -1.01 -14.61
C ASN A 38 -2.45 0.35 -13.88
N TRP A 39 -3.32 1.25 -14.33
CA TRP A 39 -3.62 2.50 -13.63
C TRP A 39 -4.26 2.25 -12.26
N ALA A 40 -5.15 1.27 -12.13
CA ALA A 40 -5.75 0.90 -10.85
C ALA A 40 -4.71 0.41 -9.84
N PHE A 41 -3.74 -0.43 -10.26
CA PHE A 41 -2.60 -0.81 -9.43
C PHE A 41 -1.74 0.39 -9.04
N GLY A 42 -1.42 1.28 -9.98
CA GLY A 42 -0.67 2.50 -9.67
C GLY A 42 -1.36 3.40 -8.64
N LEU A 43 -2.68 3.61 -8.77
CA LEU A 43 -3.47 4.42 -7.85
C LEU A 43 -3.61 3.77 -6.47
N SER A 44 -3.84 2.45 -6.41
CA SER A 44 -3.98 1.72 -5.14
C SER A 44 -2.65 1.66 -4.38
N SER A 45 -1.57 1.23 -5.03
CA SER A 45 -0.21 1.28 -4.47
C SER A 45 0.19 2.69 -4.03
N GLY A 46 -0.04 3.71 -4.88
CA GLY A 46 0.25 5.11 -4.55
C GLY A 46 -0.56 5.62 -3.35
N GLY A 47 -1.85 5.29 -3.29
CA GLY A 47 -2.73 5.62 -2.17
C GLY A 47 -2.28 4.97 -0.86
N LEU A 48 -1.91 3.69 -0.89
CA LEU A 48 -1.39 2.97 0.28
C LEU A 48 -0.07 3.57 0.78
N ILE A 49 0.85 3.95 -0.11
CA ILE A 49 2.08 4.65 0.24
C ILE A 49 1.78 6.01 0.88
N LEU A 50 0.85 6.77 0.31
CA LEU A 50 0.45 8.07 0.87
C LEU A 50 -0.12 7.91 2.28
N VAL A 51 -0.98 6.92 2.51
CA VAL A 51 -1.53 6.60 3.84
C VAL A 51 -0.41 6.21 4.81
N LEU A 52 0.58 5.43 4.38
CA LEU A 52 1.75 5.09 5.21
C LEU A 52 2.58 6.31 5.60
N ILE A 53 2.79 7.24 4.67
CA ILE A 53 3.50 8.50 4.94
C ILE A 53 2.73 9.32 5.99
N LEU A 54 1.42 9.49 5.81
CA LEU A 54 0.56 10.22 6.75
C LEU A 54 0.56 9.57 8.13
N LEU A 55 0.40 8.24 8.21
CA LEU A 55 0.49 7.50 9.46
C LEU A 55 1.84 7.69 10.16
N ASN A 56 2.93 7.73 9.41
CA ASN A 56 4.28 7.94 9.97
C ASN A 56 4.45 9.36 10.52
N ILE A 57 3.96 10.38 9.80
CA ILE A 57 4.00 11.78 10.27
C ILE A 57 3.17 11.94 11.54
N VAL A 58 1.92 11.45 11.53
CA VAL A 58 1.02 11.53 12.69
C VAL A 58 1.60 10.76 13.87
N SER A 59 2.10 9.54 13.64
CA SER A 59 2.75 8.74 14.69
C SER A 59 3.94 9.48 15.31
N LYS A 60 4.79 10.15 14.51
CA LYS A 60 5.91 10.94 15.04
C LYS A 60 5.45 12.13 15.90
N LYS A 61 4.32 12.76 15.54
CA LYS A 61 3.76 13.90 16.28
C LYS A 61 3.07 13.48 17.58
N VAL A 62 2.42 12.32 17.61
CA VAL A 62 1.67 11.80 18.77
C VAL A 62 2.58 11.05 19.78
N LEU A 63 3.73 10.55 19.33
CA LEU A 63 4.67 9.78 20.16
C LEU A 63 5.76 10.60 20.86
N ARG A 64 5.93 11.87 20.47
CA ARG A 64 6.69 12.88 21.23
C ARG A 64 5.82 13.40 22.37
#